data_AF-A0A951ELG2-F1
#
_entry.id   AF-A0A951ELG2-F1
#
_cell.length_a   1.000
_cell.length_b   1.000
_cell.length_c   1.000
_cell.angle_alpha   90.00
_cell.angle_beta   90.00
_cell.angle_gamma   90.00
#
_symmetry.space_group_name_H-M   'P 1'
#
loop_
_entity.id
_entity.type
_entity.pdbx_description
1 polymer ?
#
loop_
_entity_poly.entity_id
_entity_poly.type
_entity_poly.pdbx_seq_one_letter_code
_entity_poly.pdbx_strand_id
1 'polypeptide(L)'
;MTRRGGLAGVALHAALDTAQLSAVDATRAEAALRDLPWGRLPTQPTGADRFRYEVVTAEGGHERHVELGETEIPDTLRPLLELLHDYGQIRPASG
;
A
#
# COMPACT_ATOMS: atom_id res chain seq x y z
N MET A 1 -3.21 2.86 2.68
CA MET A 1 -2.09 1.92 2.43
C MET A 1 -1.30 1.71 3.71
N THR A 2 -0.89 0.47 3.99
CA THR A 2 -0.09 0.11 5.17
C THR A 2 1.09 -0.76 4.74
N ARG A 3 2.30 -0.43 5.19
CA ARG A 3 3.47 -1.32 5.14
C ARG A 3 3.73 -1.86 6.55
N ARG A 4 3.85 -3.18 6.70
CA ARG A 4 4.15 -3.88 7.94
C ARG A 4 5.38 -4.77 7.77
N GLY A 5 6.08 -5.09 8.85
CA GLY A 5 7.25 -5.97 8.82
C GLY A 5 8.58 -5.22 8.78
N GLY A 6 9.67 -5.96 8.55
CA GLY A 6 11.04 -5.48 8.73
C GLY A 6 11.54 -5.60 10.17
N LEU A 7 12.85 -5.41 10.36
CA LEU A 7 13.49 -5.42 11.67
C LEU A 7 12.79 -4.40 12.59
N ALA A 8 12.21 -4.88 13.70
CA ALA A 8 11.40 -4.18 14.71
C ALA A 8 9.86 -4.17 14.54
N GLY A 9 9.29 -4.73 13.45
CA GLY A 9 7.84 -4.97 13.36
C GLY A 9 6.95 -3.70 13.33
N VAL A 10 7.52 -2.55 13.00
CA VAL A 10 6.80 -1.26 12.95
C VAL A 10 5.93 -1.16 11.70
N ALA A 11 4.73 -0.58 11.83
CA ALA A 11 3.86 -0.31 10.70
C ALA A 11 3.98 1.15 10.23
N LEU A 12 4.14 1.36 8.93
CA LEU A 12 3.99 2.67 8.29
C LEU A 12 2.63 2.71 7.60
N HIS A 13 1.79 3.69 7.95
CA HIS A 13 0.42 3.77 7.46
C HIS A 13 0.12 5.16 6.89
N ALA A 14 -0.48 5.21 5.69
CA ALA A 14 -1.01 6.42 5.10
C ALA A 14 -2.46 6.18 4.65
N ALA A 15 -3.37 7.07 5.05
CA ALA A 15 -4.73 7.15 4.52
C ALA A 15 -4.83 8.46 3.73
N LEU A 16 -5.06 8.35 2.42
CA LEU A 16 -5.05 9.49 1.50
C LEU A 16 -6.34 9.49 0.70
N ASP A 17 -6.93 10.67 0.56
CA ASP A 17 -7.99 10.95 -0.41
C ASP A 17 -7.32 11.55 -1.66
N THR A 18 -7.54 10.95 -2.83
CA THR A 18 -6.95 11.43 -4.09
C THR A 18 -7.43 12.83 -4.45
N ALA A 19 -8.60 13.27 -3.95
CA ALA A 19 -9.09 14.63 -4.12
C ALA A 19 -8.27 15.68 -3.35
N GLN A 20 -7.47 15.26 -2.37
CA GLN A 20 -6.59 16.13 -1.58
C GLN A 20 -5.14 16.15 -2.09
N LEU A 21 -4.81 15.32 -3.09
CA LEU A 21 -3.49 15.28 -3.70
C LEU A 21 -3.37 16.31 -4.83
N SER A 22 -2.13 16.60 -5.26
CA SER A 22 -1.91 17.33 -6.50
C SER A 22 -2.49 16.53 -7.69
N ALA A 23 -2.94 17.20 -8.75
CA ALA A 23 -3.52 16.51 -9.90
C ALA A 23 -2.55 15.47 -10.53
N VAL A 24 -1.24 15.75 -10.47
CA VAL A 24 -0.18 14.85 -10.95
C VAL A 24 -0.10 13.61 -10.06
N ASP A 25 -0.07 13.79 -8.73
CA ASP A 25 0.04 12.66 -7.79
C ASP A 25 -1.23 11.83 -7.75
N ALA A 26 -2.41 12.47 -7.82
CA ALA A 26 -3.69 11.78 -7.95
C ALA A 26 -3.71 10.87 -9.20
N THR A 27 -3.33 11.41 -10.37
CA THR A 27 -3.28 10.65 -11.62
C THR A 27 -2.32 9.46 -11.52
N ARG A 28 -1.14 9.67 -10.92
CA ARG A 28 -0.14 8.60 -10.72
C ARG A 28 -0.62 7.53 -9.76
N ALA A 29 -1.25 7.93 -8.65
CA ALA A 29 -1.83 7.02 -7.68
C ALA A 29 -2.95 6.18 -8.32
N GLU A 30 -3.89 6.81 -9.02
CA GLU A 30 -4.97 6.11 -9.72
C GLU A 30 -4.46 5.14 -10.79
N ALA A 31 -3.42 5.53 -11.53
CA ALA A 31 -2.79 4.63 -12.51
C ALA A 31 -2.17 3.42 -11.83
N ALA A 32 -1.41 3.62 -10.74
CA ALA A 32 -0.82 2.54 -9.96
C ALA A 32 -1.88 1.58 -9.38
N LEU A 33 -3.03 2.11 -8.96
CA LEU A 33 -4.14 1.32 -8.40
C LEU A 33 -4.86 0.46 -9.46
N ARG A 34 -4.93 0.90 -10.71
CA ARG A 34 -5.62 0.14 -11.78
C ARG A 34 -4.97 -1.21 -12.07
N ASP A 35 -3.65 -1.28 -11.99
CA ASP A 35 -2.88 -2.47 -12.37
C ASP A 35 -2.66 -3.47 -11.23
N LEU A 36 -3.22 -3.19 -10.05
CA LEU A 36 -3.09 -4.05 -8.89
C LEU A 36 -3.92 -5.35 -9.03
N PRO A 37 -3.37 -6.50 -8.58
CA PRO A 37 -4.10 -7.77 -8.61
C PRO A 37 -5.12 -7.84 -7.45
N TRP A 38 -6.17 -7.03 -7.55
CA TRP A 38 -7.23 -6.93 -6.53
C TRP A 38 -7.84 -8.29 -6.17
N GLY A 39 -8.10 -8.51 -4.88
CA GLY A 39 -8.71 -9.74 -4.38
C GLY A 39 -7.79 -10.96 -4.38
N ARG A 40 -6.51 -10.80 -4.77
CA ARG A 40 -5.52 -11.88 -4.71
C ARG A 40 -4.85 -11.93 -3.33
N LEU A 41 -4.68 -13.14 -2.82
CA LEU A 41 -3.81 -13.40 -1.67
C LEU A 41 -2.35 -13.56 -2.15
N PRO A 42 -1.35 -13.13 -1.36
CA PRO A 42 0.05 -13.27 -1.73
C PRO A 42 0.39 -14.74 -1.98
N THR A 43 1.19 -14.97 -3.02
CA THR A 43 1.47 -16.34 -3.52
C THR A 43 2.53 -17.08 -2.70
N GLN A 44 3.31 -16.35 -1.89
CA GLN A 44 4.34 -16.93 -1.06
C GLN A 44 4.17 -16.49 0.40
N PRO A 45 4.45 -17.37 1.37
CA PRO A 45 4.59 -16.94 2.75
C PRO A 45 5.71 -15.90 2.83
N THR A 46 5.37 -14.70 3.25
CA THR A 46 6.33 -13.64 3.55
C THR A 46 7.16 -14.09 4.76
N GLY A 47 8.47 -14.27 4.57
CA GLY A 47 9.38 -14.58 5.68
C GLY A 47 9.28 -13.52 6.78
N ALA A 48 9.56 -13.89 8.03
CA ALA A 48 9.32 -13.06 9.21
C ALA A 48 9.94 -11.64 9.15
N ASP A 49 11.03 -11.47 8.39
CA ASP A 49 11.75 -10.20 8.26
C ASP A 49 11.37 -9.39 7.00
N ARG A 50 10.43 -9.86 6.17
CA ARG A 50 10.06 -9.16 4.93
C ARG A 50 8.92 -8.18 5.14
N PHE A 51 8.91 -7.14 4.31
CA PHE A 51 7.78 -6.22 4.28
C PHE A 51 6.55 -6.84 3.64
N ARG A 52 5.40 -6.48 4.19
CA ARG A 52 4.05 -6.76 3.68
C ARG A 52 3.34 -5.44 3.43
N TYR A 53 2.70 -5.34 2.28
CA TYR A 53 2.02 -4.14 1.84
C TYR A 53 0.55 -4.43 1.66
N GLU A 54 -0.27 -3.65 2.33
CA GLU A 54 -1.71 -3.72 2.27
C GLU A 54 -2.24 -2.45 1.62
N VAL A 55 -2.97 -2.61 0.52
CA VAL A 55 -3.62 -1.51 -0.18
C VAL A 55 -5.12 -1.74 -0.13
N VAL A 56 -5.82 -0.76 0.45
CA VAL A 56 -7.28 -0.71 0.50
C VAL A 56 -7.72 0.57 -0.21
N THR A 57 -8.69 0.45 -1.11
CA THR A 57 -9.33 1.57 -1.79
C THR A 57 -10.83 1.50 -1.54
N ALA A 58 -11.46 2.66 -1.33
CA ALA A 58 -12.91 2.79 -1.24
C ALA A 58 -13.35 3.79 -2.31
N GLU A 59 -14.00 3.30 -3.36
CA GLU A 59 -14.43 4.12 -4.50
C GLU A 59 -15.90 3.84 -4.80
N GLY A 60 -16.75 4.87 -4.76
CA GLY A 60 -18.19 4.73 -5.04
C GLY A 60 -18.90 3.69 -4.18
N GLY A 61 -18.49 3.52 -2.91
CA GLY A 61 -19.03 2.53 -1.98
C GLY A 61 -18.49 1.09 -2.16
N HIS A 62 -17.58 0.86 -3.11
CA HIS A 62 -16.92 -0.43 -3.30
C HIS A 62 -15.53 -0.40 -2.68
N GLU A 63 -15.28 -1.33 -1.76
CA GLU A 63 -13.97 -1.55 -1.18
C GLU A 63 -13.20 -2.59 -2.01
N ARG A 64 -11.98 -2.28 -2.40
CA ARG A 64 -11.03 -3.26 -2.97
C ARG A 64 -9.82 -3.35 -2.07
N HIS A 65 -9.37 -4.58 -1.85
CA HIS A 65 -8.23 -4.90 -1.01
C HIS A 65 -7.25 -5.81 -1.78
N VAL A 66 -5.96 -5.54 -1.62
CA VAL A 66 -4.87 -6.42 -2.03
C VAL A 66 -3.76 -6.40 -0.98
N GLU A 67 -3.17 -7.58 -0.76
CA GLU A 67 -1.97 -7.75 0.06
C GLU A 67 -0.83 -8.27 -0.82
N LEU A 68 0.35 -7.67 -0.69
CA LEU A 68 1.53 -7.96 -1.49
C LEU A 68 2.74 -8.18 -0.60
N GLY A 69 3.54 -9.20 -0.90
CA GLY A 69 4.89 -9.32 -0.37
C GLY A 69 5.88 -8.35 -1.04
N GLU A 70 6.99 -8.07 -0.37
CA GLU A 70 8.07 -7.21 -0.90
C GLU A 70 8.57 -7.62 -2.30
N THR A 71 8.64 -8.93 -2.59
CA THR A 71 9.05 -9.45 -3.90
C THR A 71 7.95 -9.43 -4.96
N GLU A 72 6.71 -9.14 -4.56
CA GLU A 72 5.53 -9.12 -5.43
C GLU A 72 5.13 -7.68 -5.81
N ILE A 73 5.90 -6.66 -5.40
CA ILE A 73 5.66 -5.26 -5.75
C ILE A 73 6.06 -5.01 -7.20
N PRO A 74 5.12 -4.75 -8.14
CA PRO A 74 5.46 -4.23 -9.45
C PRO A 74 5.99 -2.80 -9.39
N ASP A 75 6.82 -2.41 -10.37
CA ASP A 75 7.30 -1.04 -10.51
C ASP A 75 6.18 0.00 -10.63
N THR A 76 5.01 -0.40 -11.12
CA THR A 76 3.81 0.43 -11.22
C THR A 76 3.30 0.93 -9.87
N LEU A 77 3.64 0.26 -8.76
CA LEU A 77 3.31 0.69 -7.39
C LEU A 77 4.24 1.76 -6.82
N ARG A 78 5.35 2.08 -7.49
CA ARG A 78 6.35 3.02 -6.97
C ARG A 78 5.75 4.37 -6.53
N PRO A 79 4.83 5.00 -7.29
CA PRO A 79 4.19 6.25 -6.85
C PRO A 79 3.42 6.10 -5.52
N LEU A 80 2.78 4.95 -5.28
CA LEU A 80 2.06 4.71 -4.02
C LEU A 80 3.02 4.49 -2.84
N LEU A 81 4.20 3.91 -3.08
CA LEU A 81 5.24 3.77 -2.07
C LEU A 81 5.87 5.12 -1.71
N GLU A 82 6.07 6.00 -2.69
CA GLU A 82 6.52 7.38 -2.47
C GLU A 82 5.50 8.14 -1.61
N LEU A 83 4.21 8.08 -1.97
CA LEU A 83 3.15 8.66 -1.15
C LEU A 83 3.08 8.07 0.26
N LEU A 84 3.29 6.75 0.40
CA LEU A 84 3.38 6.12 1.72
C LEU A 84 4.60 6.62 2.51
N HIS A 85 5.71 6.94 1.86
CA HIS A 85 6.88 7.51 2.52
C HIS A 85 6.64 8.96 2.95
N ASP A 86 6.06 9.77 2.07
CA ASP A 86 5.86 11.21 2.28
C ASP A 86 4.76 11.51 3.30
N TYR A 87 3.67 10.73 3.28
CA TYR A 87 2.50 10.94 4.13
C TYR A 87 2.34 9.89 5.23
N GLY A 88 3.20 8.87 5.24
CA GLY A 88 3.11 7.77 6.18
C GLY A 88 3.36 8.21 7.61
N GLN A 89 2.49 7.76 8.50
CA GLN A 89 2.69 7.88 9.94
C GLN A 89 3.08 6.52 10.50
N ILE A 90 4.12 6.51 11.34
CA ILE A 90 4.49 5.34 12.10
C ILE A 90 3.35 5.05 13.08
N ARG A 91 2.75 3.87 12.95
CA ARG A 91 1.78 3.36 13.92
C ARG A 91 2.40 2.19 14.67
N PRO A 92 2.30 2.16 16.01
CA PRO A 92 2.62 0.94 16.74
C PRO A 92 1.71 -0.19 16.23
N ALA A 93 2.28 -1.38 16.08
CA ALA A 93 1.47 -2.56 15.82
C ALA A 93 0.55 -2.75 17.04
N SER A 94 -0.73 -2.42 16.89
CA SER A 94 -1.73 -2.80 17.89
C SER A 94 -1.72 -4.34 17.92
N GLY A 95 -1.23 -4.89 19.03
CA GLY A 95 -1.25 -6.32 19.31
C GLY A 95 -2.67 -6.85 19.52
#